data_AF-A0A133KLW9-F1
#
_entry.id   AF-A0A133KLW9-F1
#
_cell.length_a   1.000
_cell.length_b   1.000
_cell.length_c   1.000
_cell.angle_alpha   90.00
_cell.angle_beta   90.00
_cell.angle_gamma   90.00
#
_symmetry.space_group_name_H-M   'P 1'
#
loop_
_entity.id
_entity.type
_entity.pdbx_description
1 polymer ?
#
loop_
_entity_poly.entity_id
_entity_poly.type
_entity_poly.pdbx_seq_one_letter_code
_entity_poly.pdbx_strand_id
1 'polypeptide(L)'
;MVQTRTSNELAQDADAVSKEGVALAGTAKEIAAEANQKADKANEISERALAVGSDQTVYHWRCAYDGDAGKVVVVNESPNKATDVTVVFRFQDVTLADARQDVVAGFGELALDAPLVADYLARDAAELRRAAAGGLIINRGACLKVEMHVAFTSELGIRRNDAAEEVIGKKNSRGQIW
;
A
#
# COMPACT_ATOMS: atom_id res chain seq x y z
N MET A 1 76.43 12.10 29.58
CA MET A 1 75.15 12.31 30.29
C MET A 1 74.11 13.05 29.45
N VAL A 2 74.48 14.10 28.70
CA VAL A 2 73.56 14.86 27.82
C VAL A 2 72.99 14.00 26.68
N GLN A 3 73.81 13.22 25.99
CA GLN A 3 73.37 12.31 24.90
C GLN A 3 72.30 11.29 25.33
N THR A 4 72.40 10.76 26.55
CA THR A 4 71.46 9.75 27.06
C THR A 4 70.09 10.35 27.36
N ARG A 5 70.05 11.62 27.77
CA ARG A 5 68.80 12.34 28.05
C ARG A 5 68.04 12.64 26.75
N THR A 6 68.75 13.14 25.73
CA THR A 6 68.18 13.40 24.41
C THR A 6 67.67 12.12 23.74
N SER A 7 68.37 10.99 23.91
CA SER A 7 67.92 9.71 23.36
C SER A 7 66.67 9.17 24.05
N ASN A 8 66.51 9.42 25.36
CA ASN A 8 65.31 9.04 26.09
C ASN A 8 64.11 9.91 25.71
N GLU A 9 64.31 11.21 25.51
CA GLU A 9 63.27 12.14 25.04
C GLU A 9 62.77 11.71 23.64
N LEU A 10 63.69 11.40 22.70
CA LEU A 10 63.35 10.88 21.37
C LEU A 10 62.58 9.54 21.41
N ALA A 11 62.95 8.63 22.30
CA ALA A 11 62.23 7.36 22.45
C ALA A 11 60.81 7.59 23.00
N GLN A 12 60.66 8.54 23.91
CA GLN A 12 59.37 8.89 24.51
C GLN A 12 58.43 9.56 23.51
N ASP A 13 58.96 10.43 22.64
CA ASP A 13 58.24 11.04 21.53
C ASP A 13 57.82 9.99 20.49
N ALA A 14 58.72 9.06 20.14
CA ALA A 14 58.42 7.96 19.23
C ALA A 14 57.31 7.04 19.77
N ASP A 15 57.34 6.73 21.07
CA ASP A 15 56.30 5.96 21.75
C ASP A 15 54.95 6.71 21.77
N ALA A 16 54.98 8.04 21.95
CA ALA A 16 53.78 8.87 21.90
C ALA A 16 53.15 8.85 20.49
N VAL A 17 53.96 9.06 19.45
CA VAL A 17 53.51 9.00 18.05
C VAL A 17 53.00 7.60 17.68
N SER A 18 53.63 6.54 18.18
CA SER A 18 53.17 5.17 17.96
C SER A 18 51.79 4.92 18.57
N LYS A 19 51.56 5.41 19.80
CA LYS A 19 50.26 5.31 20.48
C LYS A 19 49.17 6.10 19.75
N GLU A 20 49.49 7.31 19.29
CA GLU A 20 48.58 8.10 18.46
C GLU A 20 48.25 7.40 17.14
N GLY A 21 49.25 6.79 16.49
CA GLY A 21 49.06 5.99 15.27
C GLY A 21 48.15 4.78 15.48
N VAL A 22 48.29 4.08 16.60
CA VAL A 22 47.40 2.96 16.98
C VAL A 22 45.98 3.45 17.24
N ALA A 23 45.83 4.56 17.96
CA ALA A 23 44.52 5.16 18.23
C ALA A 23 43.81 5.56 16.93
N LEU A 24 44.52 6.24 16.03
CA LEU A 24 44.01 6.65 14.72
C LEU A 24 43.63 5.46 13.85
N ALA A 25 44.45 4.39 13.85
CA ALA A 25 44.13 3.15 13.14
C ALA A 25 42.89 2.45 13.73
N GLY A 26 42.67 2.54 15.04
CA GLY A 26 41.45 2.07 15.69
C GLY A 26 40.22 2.84 15.19
N THR A 27 40.27 4.17 15.24
CA THR A 27 39.17 5.03 14.74
C THR A 27 38.90 4.80 13.25
N ALA A 28 39.94 4.62 12.43
CA ALA A 28 39.78 4.32 11.01
C ALA A 28 39.05 2.99 10.76
N LYS A 29 39.31 1.95 11.57
CA LYS A 29 38.61 0.67 11.50
C LYS A 29 37.13 0.80 11.88
N GLU A 30 36.83 1.58 12.91
CA GLU A 30 35.44 1.84 13.32
C GLU A 30 34.66 2.55 12.22
N ILE A 31 35.24 3.61 11.63
CA ILE A 31 34.63 4.33 10.50
C ILE A 31 34.42 3.39 9.30
N ALA A 32 35.39 2.54 8.98
CA ALA A 32 35.26 1.56 7.90
C ALA A 32 34.15 0.54 8.17
N ALA A 33 34.01 0.07 9.42
CA ALA A 33 32.93 -0.83 9.80
C ALA A 33 31.55 -0.17 9.67
N GLU A 34 31.41 1.08 10.13
CA GLU A 34 30.18 1.85 9.94
C GLU A 34 29.86 2.11 8.47
N ALA A 35 30.88 2.41 7.65
CA ALA A 35 30.72 2.61 6.22
C ALA A 35 30.22 1.34 5.52
N ASN A 36 30.76 0.17 5.88
CA ASN A 36 30.30 -1.11 5.36
C ASN A 36 28.84 -1.38 5.74
N GLN A 37 28.46 -1.16 7.00
CA GLN A 37 27.06 -1.32 7.43
C GLN A 37 26.09 -0.38 6.68
N LYS A 38 26.53 0.84 6.36
CA LYS A 38 25.74 1.77 5.53
C LYS A 38 25.64 1.29 4.09
N ALA A 39 26.73 0.77 3.52
CA ALA A 39 26.75 0.21 2.18
C ALA A 39 25.81 -1.01 2.07
N ASP A 40 25.81 -1.91 3.05
CA ASP A 40 24.93 -3.08 3.09
C ASP A 40 23.46 -2.65 3.08
N LYS A 41 23.08 -1.70 3.94
CA LYS A 41 21.73 -1.12 3.96
C LYS A 41 21.35 -0.46 2.63
N ALA A 42 22.30 0.24 2.00
CA ALA A 42 22.06 0.87 0.70
C ALA A 42 21.84 -0.18 -0.40
N ASN A 43 22.56 -1.31 -0.35
CA ASN A 43 22.33 -2.45 -1.25
C ASN A 43 20.94 -3.06 -1.03
N GLU A 44 20.54 -3.31 0.22
CA GLU A 44 19.19 -3.83 0.53
C GLU A 44 18.07 -2.89 0.03
N ILE A 45 18.27 -1.57 0.12
CA ILE A 45 17.33 -0.59 -0.45
C ILE A 45 17.32 -0.68 -1.97
N SER A 46 18.49 -0.77 -2.60
CA SER A 46 18.65 -0.84 -4.06
C SER A 46 18.03 -2.11 -4.64
N GLU A 47 18.22 -3.26 -3.99
CA GLU A 47 17.61 -4.53 -4.37
C GLU A 47 16.09 -4.48 -4.27
N ARG A 48 15.55 -3.90 -3.19
CA ARG A 48 14.09 -3.68 -3.07
C ARG A 48 13.56 -2.73 -4.13
N ALA A 49 14.24 -1.62 -4.40
CA ALA A 49 13.85 -0.68 -5.43
C ALA A 49 13.85 -1.33 -6.82
N LEU A 50 14.84 -2.18 -7.11
CA LEU A 50 14.92 -2.96 -8.34
C LEU A 50 13.77 -3.97 -8.44
N ALA A 51 13.47 -4.68 -7.35
CA ALA A 51 12.35 -5.63 -7.30
C ALA A 51 10.99 -4.95 -7.53
N VAL A 52 10.77 -3.79 -6.91
CA VAL A 52 9.59 -2.94 -7.13
C VAL A 52 9.50 -2.48 -8.59
N GLY A 53 10.60 -2.00 -9.17
CA GLY A 53 10.65 -1.54 -10.56
C GLY A 53 10.50 -2.64 -11.60
N SER A 54 10.87 -3.87 -11.25
CA SER A 54 10.78 -5.05 -12.13
C SER A 54 9.40 -5.70 -12.12
N ASP A 55 8.62 -5.55 -11.04
CA ASP A 55 7.23 -6.01 -11.00
C ASP A 55 6.37 -5.08 -11.87
N GLN A 56 6.21 -5.43 -13.15
CA GLN A 56 5.33 -4.70 -14.08
C GLN A 56 3.88 -5.23 -14.05
N THR A 57 3.53 -6.08 -13.09
CA THR A 57 2.20 -6.70 -13.02
C THR A 57 1.16 -5.64 -12.71
N VAL A 58 0.18 -5.49 -13.58
CA VAL A 58 -0.96 -4.61 -13.34
C VAL A 58 -2.01 -5.39 -12.56
N TYR A 59 -2.42 -4.82 -11.42
CA TYR A 59 -3.62 -5.23 -10.72
C TYR A 59 -4.65 -4.16 -10.97
N HIS A 60 -5.84 -4.58 -11.38
CA HIS A 60 -7.00 -3.70 -11.45
C HIS A 60 -8.06 -4.29 -10.53
N TRP A 61 -8.67 -3.43 -9.73
CA TRP A 61 -9.71 -3.80 -8.79
C TRP A 61 -11.00 -3.12 -9.20
N ARG A 62 -12.09 -3.89 -9.18
CA ARG A 62 -13.43 -3.38 -9.47
C ARG A 62 -14.35 -3.69 -8.32
N CYS A 63 -15.31 -2.82 -8.03
CA CYS A 63 -16.38 -3.13 -7.09
C CYS A 63 -17.75 -3.20 -7.76
N ALA A 64 -18.65 -3.98 -7.18
CA ALA A 64 -20.06 -4.03 -7.56
C ALA A 64 -20.93 -4.25 -6.32
N TYR A 65 -22.17 -3.78 -6.36
CA TYR A 65 -23.15 -4.09 -5.32
C TYR A 65 -23.98 -5.30 -5.72
N ASP A 66 -23.90 -6.37 -4.92
CA ASP A 66 -24.83 -7.50 -4.97
C ASP A 66 -26.08 -7.14 -4.15
N GLY A 67 -27.12 -6.73 -4.87
CA GLY A 67 -28.39 -6.32 -4.27
C GLY A 67 -29.28 -7.45 -3.78
N ASP A 68 -28.92 -8.71 -4.03
CA ASP A 68 -29.62 -9.89 -3.52
C ASP A 68 -28.97 -10.37 -2.22
N ALA A 69 -27.64 -10.36 -2.15
CA ALA A 69 -26.89 -10.64 -0.93
C ALA A 69 -26.78 -9.44 0.03
N GLY A 70 -27.02 -8.22 -0.45
CA GLY A 70 -26.84 -6.99 0.33
C GLY A 70 -25.36 -6.67 0.62
N LYS A 71 -24.46 -7.08 -0.27
CA LYS A 71 -23.00 -6.98 -0.08
C LYS A 71 -22.36 -6.18 -1.20
N VAL A 72 -21.22 -5.56 -0.91
CA VAL A 72 -20.32 -5.07 -1.96
C VAL A 72 -19.31 -6.16 -2.25
N VAL A 73 -19.14 -6.50 -3.52
CA VAL A 73 -18.14 -7.46 -3.99
C VAL A 73 -17.02 -6.68 -4.65
N VAL A 74 -15.79 -6.97 -4.24
CA VAL A 74 -14.57 -6.44 -4.87
C VAL A 74 -13.84 -7.56 -5.57
N VAL A 75 -13.51 -7.33 -6.83
CA VAL A 75 -12.96 -8.32 -7.75
C VAL A 75 -11.54 -7.93 -8.10
N ASN A 76 -10.61 -8.87 -7.95
CA ASN A 76 -9.28 -8.78 -8.54
C ASN A 76 -9.37 -9.09 -10.03
N GLU A 77 -9.23 -8.11 -10.91
CA GLU A 77 -9.25 -8.36 -12.36
C GLU A 77 -7.89 -8.83 -12.91
N SER A 78 -6.86 -8.94 -12.07
CA SER A 78 -5.60 -9.54 -12.48
C SER A 78 -5.72 -11.07 -12.55
N PRO A 79 -5.04 -11.74 -13.49
CA PRO A 79 -4.87 -13.20 -13.44
C PRO A 79 -3.98 -13.66 -12.27
N ASN A 80 -3.27 -12.74 -11.62
CA ASN A 80 -2.34 -13.05 -10.54
C ASN A 80 -3.02 -12.91 -9.18
N LYS A 81 -2.63 -13.74 -8.22
CA LYS A 81 -3.17 -13.66 -6.86
C LYS A 81 -2.62 -12.44 -6.13
N ALA A 82 -3.42 -11.89 -5.23
CA ALA A 82 -3.00 -10.89 -4.27
C ALA A 82 -3.05 -11.47 -2.86
N THR A 83 -2.12 -11.04 -2.01
CA THR A 83 -2.04 -11.47 -0.60
C THR A 83 -2.11 -10.29 0.34
N ASP A 84 -2.48 -10.51 1.60
CA ASP A 84 -2.66 -9.46 2.61
C ASP A 84 -3.51 -8.29 2.09
N VAL A 85 -4.67 -8.63 1.52
CA VAL A 85 -5.57 -7.70 0.87
C VAL A 85 -6.44 -7.03 1.92
N THR A 86 -6.39 -5.71 1.97
CA THR A 86 -7.28 -4.87 2.77
C THR A 86 -8.02 -3.94 1.83
N VAL A 87 -9.34 -3.93 1.94
CA VAL A 87 -10.21 -3.03 1.19
C VAL A 87 -10.92 -2.10 2.14
N VAL A 88 -10.94 -0.82 1.80
CA VAL A 88 -11.73 0.20 2.50
C VAL A 88 -12.63 0.88 1.48
N PHE A 89 -13.92 0.96 1.80
CA PHE A 89 -14.95 1.52 0.96
C PHE A 89 -15.51 2.79 1.60
N ARG A 90 -15.42 3.92 0.90
CA ARG A 90 -15.72 5.24 1.47
C ARG A 90 -16.74 6.01 0.63
N PHE A 91 -17.48 6.88 1.29
CA PHE A 91 -18.36 7.87 0.67
C PHE A 91 -18.37 9.15 1.52
N GLN A 92 -18.02 10.29 0.91
CA GLN A 92 -18.01 11.60 1.58
C GLN A 92 -17.31 11.55 2.95
N ASP A 93 -16.10 10.99 2.97
CA ASP A 93 -15.26 10.79 4.17
C ASP A 93 -15.76 9.80 5.23
N VAL A 94 -16.91 9.16 5.00
CA VAL A 94 -17.44 8.09 5.85
C VAL A 94 -16.99 6.75 5.29
N THR A 95 -16.38 5.91 6.13
CA THR A 95 -16.15 4.50 5.79
C THR A 95 -17.48 3.76 5.82
N LEU A 96 -17.92 3.27 4.66
CA LEU A 96 -19.14 2.51 4.50
C LEU A 96 -18.95 1.03 4.83
N ALA A 97 -17.77 0.49 4.52
CA ALA A 97 -17.37 -0.88 4.78
C ALA A 97 -15.85 -1.04 4.70
N ASP A 98 -15.33 -2.07 5.35
CA ASP A 98 -13.97 -2.55 5.17
C ASP A 98 -13.93 -4.08 5.26
N ALA A 99 -12.90 -4.66 4.67
CA ALA A 99 -12.65 -6.09 4.75
C ALA A 99 -11.15 -6.38 4.62
N ARG A 100 -10.74 -7.51 5.20
CA ARG A 100 -9.41 -8.07 5.02
C ARG A 100 -9.51 -9.52 4.59
N GLN A 101 -8.66 -9.92 3.65
CA GLN A 101 -8.52 -11.30 3.22
C GLN A 101 -7.04 -11.62 3.00
N ASP A 102 -6.60 -12.76 3.54
CA ASP A 102 -5.19 -13.17 3.45
C ASP A 102 -4.77 -13.44 2.01
N VAL A 103 -5.66 -14.01 1.20
CA VAL A 103 -5.42 -14.35 -0.20
C VAL A 103 -6.67 -14.11 -1.03
N VAL A 104 -6.53 -13.37 -2.14
CA VAL A 104 -7.51 -13.24 -3.20
C VAL A 104 -6.91 -13.84 -4.46
N ALA A 105 -7.55 -14.86 -5.02
CA ALA A 105 -7.09 -15.50 -6.25
C ALA A 105 -7.10 -14.53 -7.44
N GLY A 106 -6.39 -14.86 -8.52
CA GLY A 106 -6.56 -14.17 -9.79
C GLY A 106 -8.00 -14.34 -10.28
N PHE A 107 -8.62 -13.25 -10.74
CA PHE A 107 -10.07 -13.20 -11.04
C PHE A 107 -10.97 -13.57 -9.84
N GLY A 108 -10.41 -13.57 -8.63
CA GLY A 108 -11.11 -13.87 -7.39
C GLY A 108 -11.84 -12.67 -6.83
N GLU A 109 -12.71 -12.94 -5.86
CA GLU A 109 -13.60 -11.96 -5.28
C GLU A 109 -13.49 -11.96 -3.76
N LEU A 110 -13.69 -10.80 -3.15
CA LEU A 110 -13.93 -10.64 -1.74
C LEU A 110 -15.26 -9.92 -1.50
N ALA A 111 -16.02 -10.38 -0.51
CA ALA A 111 -17.29 -9.79 -0.15
C ALA A 111 -17.14 -8.90 1.09
N LEU A 112 -17.68 -7.69 1.02
CA LEU A 112 -17.74 -6.72 2.10
C LEU A 112 -19.18 -6.60 2.59
N ASP A 113 -19.34 -6.70 3.90
CA ASP A 113 -20.61 -6.35 4.54
C ASP A 113 -20.71 -4.82 4.59
N ALA A 114 -21.67 -4.28 3.81
CA ALA A 114 -21.81 -2.85 3.59
C ALA A 114 -23.24 -2.39 3.88
N PRO A 115 -23.70 -2.47 5.16
CA PRO A 115 -25.10 -2.21 5.51
C PRO A 115 -25.55 -0.79 5.14
N LEU A 116 -24.66 0.19 5.20
CA LEU A 116 -24.96 1.57 4.85
C LEU A 116 -25.19 1.77 3.34
N VAL A 117 -24.60 0.94 2.48
CA VAL A 117 -24.77 1.06 1.03
C VAL A 117 -26.24 0.85 0.64
N ALA A 118 -26.90 -0.14 1.24
CA ALA A 118 -28.31 -0.40 1.00
C ALA A 118 -29.19 0.81 1.38
N ASP A 119 -28.90 1.45 2.51
CA ASP A 119 -29.62 2.64 2.98
C ASP A 119 -29.45 3.82 2.03
N TYR A 120 -28.23 4.09 1.55
CA TYR A 120 -27.97 5.16 0.58
C TYR A 120 -28.67 4.89 -0.75
N LEU A 121 -28.60 3.67 -1.27
CA LEU A 121 -29.30 3.28 -2.50
C LEU A 121 -30.83 3.39 -2.34
N ALA A 122 -31.38 3.03 -1.18
CA ALA A 122 -32.80 3.17 -0.91
C ALA A 122 -33.25 4.64 -0.87
N ARG A 123 -32.42 5.53 -0.30
CA ARG A 123 -32.66 6.99 -0.27
C ARG A 123 -32.65 7.58 -1.68
N ASP A 124 -31.62 7.31 -2.48
CA ASP A 124 -31.55 7.77 -3.87
C ASP A 124 -32.74 7.24 -4.68
N ALA A 125 -33.10 5.97 -4.53
CA ALA A 125 -34.29 5.40 -5.16
C ALA A 125 -35.59 6.13 -4.77
N ALA A 126 -35.73 6.57 -3.52
CA ALA A 126 -36.89 7.32 -3.06
C ALA A 126 -36.95 8.73 -3.67
N GLU A 127 -35.80 9.40 -3.80
CA GLU A 127 -35.70 10.71 -4.45
C GLU A 127 -36.07 10.64 -5.93
N LEU A 128 -35.57 9.63 -6.65
CA LEU A 128 -35.93 9.40 -8.04
C LEU A 128 -37.43 9.18 -8.21
N ARG A 129 -38.06 8.37 -7.34
CA ARG A 129 -39.52 8.15 -7.38
C ARG A 129 -40.31 9.44 -7.15
N ARG A 130 -39.89 10.29 -6.22
CA ARG A 130 -40.54 11.59 -5.95
C ARG A 130 -40.43 12.52 -7.16
N ALA A 131 -39.24 12.61 -7.76
CA ALA A 131 -39.02 13.45 -8.94
C ALA A 131 -39.83 12.95 -10.15
N ALA A 132 -39.91 11.64 -10.37
CA ALA A 132 -40.76 11.04 -11.40
C ALA A 132 -42.25 11.32 -11.17
N ALA A 133 -42.73 11.22 -9.93
CA ALA A 133 -44.09 11.60 -9.57
C ALA A 133 -44.37 13.10 -9.78
N GLY A 134 -43.33 13.94 -9.71
CA GLY A 134 -43.36 15.36 -10.07
C GLY A 134 -43.30 15.66 -11.57
N GLY A 135 -43.34 14.63 -12.44
CA GLY A 135 -43.34 14.78 -13.90
C GLY A 135 -41.95 14.82 -14.55
N LEU A 136 -40.87 14.59 -13.80
CA LEU A 136 -39.53 14.52 -14.37
C LEU A 136 -39.28 13.17 -15.05
N ILE A 137 -38.81 13.17 -16.30
CA ILE A 137 -38.35 11.94 -16.96
C ILE A 137 -36.95 11.61 -16.46
N ILE A 138 -36.81 10.45 -15.80
CA ILE A 138 -35.55 9.99 -15.19
C ILE A 138 -35.12 8.71 -15.88
N ASN A 139 -33.95 8.74 -16.51
CA ASN A 139 -33.34 7.61 -17.21
C ASN A 139 -32.11 7.07 -16.45
N ARG A 140 -32.25 6.96 -15.12
CA ARG A 140 -31.27 6.32 -14.23
C ARG A 140 -31.99 5.62 -13.08
N GLY A 141 -31.38 4.58 -12.56
CA GLY A 141 -31.75 3.92 -11.32
C GLY A 141 -30.90 4.43 -10.16
N ALA A 142 -31.07 3.76 -9.03
CA ALA A 142 -30.43 4.18 -7.79
C ALA A 142 -28.95 3.84 -7.80
N CYS A 143 -28.11 4.84 -7.55
CA CYS A 143 -26.67 4.68 -7.55
C CYS A 143 -25.99 5.45 -6.41
N LEU A 144 -24.78 5.04 -6.11
CA LEU A 144 -23.90 5.65 -5.13
C LEU A 144 -22.50 5.71 -5.72
N LYS A 145 -21.95 6.93 -5.82
CA LYS A 145 -20.54 7.13 -6.16
C LYS A 145 -19.72 6.86 -4.91
N VAL A 146 -18.71 6.01 -5.01
CA VAL A 146 -17.92 5.53 -3.88
C VAL A 146 -16.44 5.55 -4.22
N GLU A 147 -15.62 5.69 -3.19
CA GLU A 147 -14.16 5.59 -3.30
C GLU A 147 -13.72 4.26 -2.68
N MET A 148 -13.11 3.42 -3.50
CA MET A 148 -12.53 2.15 -3.07
C MET A 148 -11.02 2.30 -2.96
N HIS A 149 -10.46 1.95 -1.81
CA HIS A 149 -9.03 1.80 -1.63
C HIS A 149 -8.69 0.34 -1.39
N VAL A 150 -7.70 -0.18 -2.11
CA VAL A 150 -7.21 -1.55 -1.95
C VAL A 150 -5.72 -1.49 -1.64
N ALA A 151 -5.31 -2.08 -0.52
CA ALA A 151 -3.90 -2.29 -0.20
C ALA A 151 -3.62 -3.80 -0.21
N PHE A 152 -2.58 -4.23 -0.90
CA PHE A 152 -2.30 -5.65 -1.12
C PHE A 152 -0.82 -5.89 -1.38
N THR A 153 -0.41 -7.15 -1.33
CA THR A 153 0.92 -7.61 -1.70
C THR A 153 0.80 -8.43 -2.98
N SER A 154 1.54 -8.06 -4.02
CA SER A 154 1.55 -8.78 -5.30
C SER A 154 2.06 -10.21 -5.14
N GLU A 155 1.80 -11.07 -6.11
CA GLU A 155 2.35 -12.43 -6.14
C GLU A 155 3.89 -12.48 -6.03
N LEU A 156 4.59 -11.41 -6.42
CA LEU A 156 6.04 -11.26 -6.29
C LEU A 156 6.49 -10.72 -4.92
N GLY A 157 5.57 -10.52 -3.98
CA GLY A 157 5.88 -10.04 -2.62
C GLY A 157 5.99 -8.52 -2.49
N ILE A 158 5.58 -7.76 -3.51
CA ILE A 158 5.66 -6.29 -3.50
C ILE A 158 4.40 -5.68 -2.89
N ARG A 159 4.54 -4.86 -1.85
CA ARG A 159 3.42 -4.11 -1.28
C ARG A 159 2.95 -3.03 -2.25
N ARG A 160 1.64 -2.96 -2.49
CA ARG A 160 0.96 -2.07 -3.42
C ARG A 160 -0.30 -1.49 -2.79
N ASN A 161 -0.75 -0.39 -3.37
CA ASN A 161 -2.06 0.17 -3.15
C ASN A 161 -2.68 0.58 -4.49
N ASP A 162 -4.00 0.62 -4.52
CA ASP A 162 -4.79 1.14 -5.63
C ASP A 162 -6.00 1.89 -5.06
N ALA A 163 -6.51 2.85 -5.84
CA ALA A 163 -7.69 3.61 -5.50
C ALA A 163 -8.52 3.86 -6.75
N ALA A 164 -9.82 3.59 -6.66
CA ALA A 164 -10.76 3.79 -7.74
C ALA A 164 -12.02 4.49 -7.25
N GLU A 165 -12.46 5.49 -8.01
CA GLU A 165 -13.81 6.03 -7.89
C GLU A 165 -14.75 5.18 -8.75
N GLU A 166 -15.76 4.60 -8.12
CA GLU A 166 -16.71 3.70 -8.77
C GLU A 166 -18.15 4.18 -8.55
N VAL A 167 -19.03 3.81 -9.46
CA VAL A 167 -20.48 4.04 -9.29
C VAL A 167 -21.14 2.68 -9.13
N ILE A 168 -21.62 2.41 -7.92
CA ILE A 168 -22.34 1.18 -7.62
C ILE A 168 -23.85 1.44 -7.59
N GLY A 169 -24.62 0.47 -8.05
CA GLY A 169 -26.08 0.53 -8.06
C GLY A 169 -26.66 -0.86 -8.24
N LYS A 170 -27.98 -0.99 -8.03
CA LYS A 170 -28.65 -2.28 -8.25
C LYS A 170 -28.73 -2.54 -9.75
N LYS A 171 -27.98 -3.53 -10.24
CA LYS A 171 -28.05 -3.97 -11.64
C LYS A 171 -29.48 -4.41 -11.96
N ASN A 172 -30.00 -3.97 -13.10
CA ASN A 172 -31.26 -4.51 -13.61
C ASN A 172 -31.05 -5.96 -14.13
N SER A 173 -32.13 -6.63 -14.52
CA SER A 173 -32.09 -8.01 -15.08
C SER A 173 -31.23 -8.18 -16.35
N ARG A 174 -30.68 -7.09 -16.90
CA ARG A 174 -29.75 -7.08 -18.05
C ARG A 174 -28.30 -6.78 -17.63
N GLY A 175 -27.99 -6.77 -16.34
CA GLY A 175 -26.63 -6.58 -15.81
C GLY A 175 -26.11 -5.14 -15.92
N GLN A 176 -26.94 -4.18 -16.30
CA GLN A 176 -26.55 -2.78 -16.47
C GLN A 176 -26.83 -1.99 -15.19
N ILE A 177 -25.85 -1.17 -14.77
CA ILE A 177 -26.01 -0.13 -13.76
C ILE A 177 -26.63 1.06 -14.50
N TRP A 178 -27.94 1.21 -14.40
CA TRP A 178 -28.61 2.44 -14.82
C TRP A 178 -28.95 3.20 -13.56
#